data_AF-A0A1L4BRX5-F1
#
_entry.id   AF-A0A1L4BRX5-F1
#
_cell.length_a   1.000
_cell.length_b   1.000
_cell.length_c   1.000
_cell.angle_alpha   90.00
_cell.angle_beta   90.00
_cell.angle_gamma   90.00
#
_symmetry.space_group_name_H-M   'P 1'
#
loop_
_entity.id
_entity.type
_entity.pdbx_description
1 polymer ?
#
loop_
_entity_poly.entity_id
_entity_poly.type
_entity_poly.pdbx_seq_one_letter_code
_entity_poly.pdbx_strand_id
1 'polypeptide(L)'
;MNENIYFITMNTENTLCVLQRISSVLSRNRVNIEQLTVFETANKGISHFNLVVHGTQDKIEKIVKKLANVIEVIDINITNCIPMQGAVISEIPQNVKTPSHRKAA
;
A
#
# COMPACT_ATOMS: atom_id res chain seq x y z
N MET A 1 23.90 8.23 4.86
CA MET A 1 22.46 8.09 5.20
C MET A 1 21.99 6.79 4.58
N ASN A 2 21.48 5.86 5.37
CA ASN A 2 21.03 4.57 4.84
C ASN A 2 19.61 4.74 4.29
N GLU A 3 19.43 4.46 3.01
CA GLU A 3 18.11 4.39 2.39
C GLU A 3 17.54 3.00 2.62
N ASN A 4 16.34 2.94 3.19
CA ASN A 4 15.62 1.71 3.45
C ASN A 4 14.35 1.66 2.59
N ILE A 5 13.79 0.46 2.45
CA ILE A 5 12.52 0.23 1.78
C ILE A 5 11.40 0.30 2.82
N TYR A 6 10.38 1.10 2.53
CA TYR A 6 9.22 1.26 3.40
C TYR A 6 7.96 0.79 2.69
N PHE A 7 7.16 0.03 3.41
CA PHE A 7 5.83 -0.38 2.99
C PHE A 7 4.81 0.55 3.64
N ILE A 8 4.07 1.30 2.83
CA ILE A 8 3.02 2.21 3.27
C ILE A 8 1.71 1.68 2.72
N THR A 9 0.76 1.38 3.61
CA THR A 9 -0.61 1.04 3.25
C THR A 9 -1.54 2.14 3.71
N MET A 10 -2.54 2.47 2.90
CA MET A 10 -3.55 3.44 3.29
C MET A 10 -4.92 3.08 2.73
N ASN A 11 -5.95 3.33 3.54
CA ASN A 11 -7.35 3.22 3.14
C ASN A 11 -7.87 4.63 2.87
N THR A 12 -8.55 4.82 1.74
CA THR A 12 -9.12 6.11 1.37
C THR A 12 -10.54 5.98 0.88
N GLU A 13 -11.30 7.06 0.98
CA GLU A 13 -12.57 7.17 0.27
C GLU A 13 -12.32 7.19 -1.25
N ASN A 14 -13.12 6.43 -1.99
CA ASN A 14 -13.05 6.34 -3.44
C ASN A 14 -13.78 7.53 -4.08
N THR A 15 -13.13 8.69 -4.05
CA THR A 15 -13.62 9.93 -4.65
C THR A 15 -12.79 10.34 -5.86
N LEU A 16 -13.32 11.26 -6.67
CA LEU A 16 -12.63 11.75 -7.86
C LEU A 16 -11.27 12.36 -7.50
N CYS A 17 -10.27 12.04 -8.32
CA CYS A 17 -8.90 12.56 -8.24
C CYS A 17 -8.10 12.20 -6.97
N VAL A 18 -8.55 11.21 -6.17
CA VAL A 18 -7.81 10.77 -4.96
C VAL A 18 -6.39 10.28 -5.29
N LEU A 19 -6.24 9.48 -6.36
CA LEU A 19 -4.93 9.03 -6.84
C LEU A 19 -4.01 10.21 -7.22
N GLN A 20 -4.56 11.24 -7.87
CA GLN A 20 -3.78 12.42 -8.27
C GLN A 20 -3.30 13.21 -7.05
N ARG A 21 -4.16 13.35 -6.02
CA ARG A 21 -3.79 14.01 -4.75
C ARG A 21 -2.66 13.26 -4.04
N ILE A 22 -2.77 11.94 -3.91
CA ILE A 22 -1.75 11.09 -3.31
C ILE A 22 -0.45 11.15 -4.12
N SER A 23 -0.54 10.98 -5.44
CA SER A 23 0.61 11.06 -6.35
C SER A 23 1.32 12.42 -6.24
N SER A 24 0.56 13.52 -6.14
CA SER A 24 1.11 14.87 -5.93
C SER A 24 1.90 15.00 -4.62
N VAL A 25 1.48 14.33 -3.54
CA VAL A 25 2.26 14.27 -2.30
C VAL A 25 3.57 13.50 -2.52
N LEU A 26 3.53 12.36 -3.20
CA LEU A 26 4.71 11.55 -3.47
C LEU A 26 5.72 12.28 -4.37
N SER A 27 5.27 12.81 -5.52
CA SER A 27 6.13 13.53 -6.47
C SER A 27 6.78 14.77 -5.85
N ARG A 28 6.06 15.53 -5.01
CA ARG A 28 6.61 16.73 -4.34
C ARG A 28 7.72 16.41 -3.35
N ASN A 29 7.71 15.24 -2.72
CA ASN A 29 8.73 14.84 -1.76
C ASN A 29 9.92 14.09 -2.40
N ARG A 30 9.92 13.94 -3.74
CA ARG A 30 11.00 13.32 -4.53
C ARG A 30 11.45 11.97 -3.98
N VAL A 31 10.48 11.10 -3.66
CA VAL A 31 10.76 9.70 -3.29
C VAL A 31 10.72 8.80 -4.50
N ASN A 32 11.55 7.76 -4.47
CA ASN A 32 11.52 6.72 -5.46
C ASN A 32 10.44 5.70 -5.09
N ILE A 33 9.49 5.48 -5.99
CA ILE A 33 8.40 4.52 -5.82
C ILE A 33 8.83 3.22 -6.51
N GLU A 34 8.92 2.15 -5.74
CA GLU A 34 9.18 0.79 -6.27
C GLU A 34 7.88 0.16 -6.75
N GLN A 35 6.81 0.35 -5.99
CA GLN A 35 5.49 -0.18 -6.33
C GLN A 35 4.38 0.74 -5.81
N LEU A 36 3.34 0.91 -6.62
CA LEU A 36 2.07 1.51 -6.22
C LEU A 36 0.94 0.62 -6.76
N THR A 37 0.12 0.09 -5.87
CA THR A 37 -1.04 -0.74 -6.23
C THR A 37 -2.28 -0.17 -5.57
N VAL A 38 -3.37 -0.08 -6.33
CA VAL A 38 -4.66 0.44 -5.85
C VAL A 38 -5.74 -0.55 -6.21
N PHE A 39 -6.60 -0.86 -5.26
CA PHE A 39 -7.75 -1.73 -5.47
C PHE A 39 -8.91 -1.33 -4.55
N GLU A 40 -10.14 -1.64 -4.96
CA GLU A 40 -11.31 -1.44 -4.11
C GLU A 40 -11.35 -2.53 -3.02
N THR A 41 -11.69 -2.14 -1.80
CA THR A 41 -11.83 -3.08 -0.68
C THR A 41 -13.18 -3.81 -0.73
N ALA A 42 -13.41 -4.73 0.22
CA ALA A 42 -14.74 -5.34 0.39
C ALA A 42 -15.84 -4.31 0.70
N ASN A 43 -15.48 -3.14 1.23
CA ASN A 43 -16.39 -2.05 1.51
C ASN A 43 -16.48 -1.13 0.29
N LYS A 44 -17.68 -1.07 -0.30
CA LYS A 44 -17.94 -0.24 -1.48
C LYS A 44 -17.59 1.22 -1.20
N GLY A 45 -16.83 1.83 -2.10
CA GLY A 45 -16.41 3.22 -1.96
C GLY A 45 -15.19 3.45 -1.08
N ILE A 46 -14.50 2.39 -0.64
CA ILE A 46 -13.19 2.49 0.02
C ILE A 46 -12.13 1.83 -0.86
N SER A 47 -11.09 2.57 -1.18
CA SER A 47 -9.92 2.12 -1.95
C SER A 47 -8.74 1.88 -1.04
N HIS A 48 -8.03 0.78 -1.26
CA HIS A 48 -6.79 0.44 -0.58
C HIS A 48 -5.60 0.76 -1.49
N PHE A 49 -4.61 1.42 -0.91
CA PHE A 49 -3.38 1.81 -1.58
C PHE A 49 -2.20 1.10 -0.90
N ASN A 50 -1.45 0.34 -1.69
CA ASN A 50 -0.19 -0.26 -1.30
C ASN A 50 0.94 0.49 -1.99
N LEU A 51 1.88 1.02 -1.22
CA LEU A 51 2.99 1.79 -1.70
C LEU A 51 4.30 1.24 -1.13
N VAL A 52 5.25 0.96 -2.02
CA VAL A 52 6.62 0.58 -1.67
C VAL A 52 7.54 1.73 -2.11
N VAL A 53 8.26 2.33 -1.17
CA VAL A 53 9.11 3.50 -1.43
C VAL A 53 10.49 3.36 -0.82
N HIS A 54 11.50 3.88 -1.51
CA HIS A 54 12.85 4.00 -0.99
C HIS A 54 13.06 5.39 -0.38
N GLY A 55 13.66 5.46 0.80
CA GLY A 55 14.03 6.73 1.39
C GLY A 55 14.69 6.62 2.75
N THR A 56 14.97 7.78 3.34
CA THR A 56 15.41 7.90 4.74
C THR A 56 14.20 8.00 5.66
N GLN A 57 14.36 7.58 6.92
CA GLN A 57 13.29 7.64 7.92
C GLN A 57 12.66 9.04 8.03
N ASP A 58 13.49 10.10 8.06
CA ASP A 58 13.00 11.49 8.12
C ASP A 58 12.14 11.90 6.92
N LYS A 59 12.44 11.39 5.71
CA LYS A 59 11.66 11.69 4.51
C LYS A 59 10.30 10.98 4.56
N ILE A 60 10.30 9.72 4.97
CA ILE A 60 9.08 8.91 5.07
C ILE A 60 8.13 9.47 6.11
N GLU A 61 8.64 9.85 7.28
CA GLU A 61 7.81 10.45 8.33
C GLU A 61 7.13 11.75 7.85
N LYS A 62 7.85 12.58 7.10
CA LYS A 62 7.30 13.81 6.49
C LYS A 62 6.24 13.52 5.43
N ILE A 63 6.41 12.46 4.65
CA ILE A 63 5.45 12.05 3.61
C ILE A 63 4.17 11.54 4.26
N VAL A 64 4.29 10.70 5.29
CA VAL A 64 3.13 10.13 5.97
C VAL A 64 2.33 11.22 6.67
N LYS A 65 3.00 12.18 7.33
CA LYS A 65 2.34 13.38 7.87
C LYS A 65 1.57 14.17 6.80
N LYS A 66 2.09 14.27 5.57
CA LYS A 66 1.41 14.95 4.47
C LYS A 66 0.26 14.12 3.88
N LEU A 67 0.42 12.80 3.79
CA LEU A 67 -0.64 11.88 3.35
C LEU A 67 -1.81 11.89 4.34
N ALA A 68 -1.53 11.97 5.64
CA ALA A 68 -2.57 12.10 6.68
C ALA A 68 -3.39 13.39 6.58
N ASN A 69 -2.85 14.44 5.94
CA ASN A 69 -3.58 15.69 5.71
C ASN A 69 -4.46 15.65 4.45
N VAL A 70 -4.42 14.58 3.67
CA VAL A 70 -5.30 14.39 2.51
C VAL A 70 -6.68 13.98 3.04
N ILE A 71 -7.70 14.78 2.75
CA ILE A 71 -9.05 14.67 3.34
C ILE A 71 -9.65 13.28 3.15
N GLU A 72 -9.36 12.63 2.03
CA GLU A 72 -9.93 11.32 1.68
C GLU A 72 -9.28 10.16 2.42
N VAL A 73 -8.17 10.38 3.14
CA VAL A 73 -7.44 9.30 3.79
C VAL A 73 -8.08 8.97 5.13
N ILE A 74 -8.50 7.72 5.27
CA ILE A 74 -9.18 7.19 6.46
C ILE A 74 -8.15 6.62 7.45
N ASP A 75 -7.19 5.86 6.93
CA ASP A 75 -6.18 5.18 7.74
C ASP A 75 -4.86 5.05 6.97
N ILE A 76 -3.73 5.10 7.70
CA ILE A 76 -2.38 4.94 7.15
C ILE A 76 -1.57 4.06 8.09
N ASN A 77 -0.97 3.01 7.55
CA ASN A 77 -0.04 2.16 8.27
C ASN A 77 1.31 2.12 7.56
N ILE A 78 2.38 2.31 8.32
CA ILE A 78 3.76 2.21 7.84
C ILE A 78 4.37 0.96 8.47
N THR A 79 4.83 0.05 7.62
CA THR A 79 5.66 -1.08 8.03
C THR A 79 7.07 -0.86 7.50
N ASN A 80 8.04 -0.81 8.42
CA ASN A 80 9.45 -0.81 8.06
C ASN A 80 9.83 -2.26 7.71
N CYS A 81 10.10 -2.51 6.43
CA CYS A 81 10.70 -3.77 6.02
C CYS A 81 12.18 -3.71 6.46
N ILE A 82 12.48 -4.23 7.66
CA ILE A 82 13.85 -4.21 8.20
C ILE A 82 14.78 -5.14 7.35
N PRO A 83 16.10 -5.01 7.48
CA PRO A 83 17.08 -5.08 6.39
C PRO A 83 17.28 -6.53 5.90
N MET A 84 18.02 -6.74 4.81
CA MET A 84 18.52 -8.07 4.42
C MET A 84 19.04 -8.87 5.63
N GLN A 85 18.29 -9.88 6.08
CA GLN A 85 18.76 -11.12 6.71
C GLN A 85 17.57 -12.08 6.93
N GLY A 86 17.53 -13.15 6.14
CA GLY A 86 16.69 -14.32 6.41
C GLY A 86 15.40 -14.40 5.60
N ALA A 87 15.40 -15.31 4.62
CA ALA A 87 14.21 -15.74 3.90
C ALA A 87 13.09 -16.21 4.86
N VAL A 88 11.85 -15.76 4.62
CA VAL A 88 10.65 -16.61 4.76
C VAL A 88 9.68 -16.20 3.66
N ILE A 89 9.74 -16.90 2.52
CA ILE A 89 8.55 -17.09 1.68
C ILE A 89 7.71 -18.10 2.44
N SER A 90 6.77 -17.65 3.28
CA SER A 90 5.68 -18.53 3.66
C SER A 90 4.69 -18.49 2.50
N GLU A 91 4.72 -19.56 1.70
CA GLU A 91 3.75 -19.86 0.66
C GLU A 91 2.34 -19.48 1.14
N ILE A 92 1.64 -18.64 0.38
CA ILE A 92 0.21 -18.46 0.58
C ILE A 92 -0.44 -19.71 -0.03
N PRO A 93 -1.07 -20.62 0.74
CA PRO A 93 -1.89 -21.64 0.12
C PRO A 93 -3.07 -20.93 -0.56
N GLN A 94 -3.02 -20.88 -1.90
CA GLN A 94 -4.13 -20.44 -2.73
C GLN A 94 -5.28 -21.45 -2.56
N ASN A 95 -6.13 -21.26 -1.56
CA ASN A 95 -7.40 -21.98 -1.49
C ASN A 95 -8.42 -21.32 -2.42
N VAL A 96 -8.19 -21.47 -3.72
CA VAL A 96 -9.18 -21.21 -4.76
C VAL A 96 -10.20 -22.34 -4.71
N LYS A 97 -11.34 -22.12 -4.03
CA LYS A 97 -12.51 -23.01 -4.19
C LYS A 97 -13.28 -22.57 -5.42
N THR A 98 -12.91 -23.09 -6.58
CA THR A 98 -13.81 -23.14 -7.74
C THR A 98 -14.81 -24.29 -7.53
N PRO A 99 -16.12 -24.09 -7.67
CA PRO A 99 -17.07 -25.19 -7.60
C PRO A 99 -17.07 -25.94 -8.94
N SER A 100 -16.36 -27.08 -9.01
CA SER A 100 -16.49 -28.02 -10.12
C SER A 100 -17.33 -29.23 -9.70
N HIS A 101 -18.34 -29.52 -10.53
CA HIS A 101 -19.30 -30.61 -10.46
C HIS A 101 -18.82 -31.92 -9.80
N ARG A 102 -19.69 -32.50 -8.98
CA ARG A 102 -19.79 -33.96 -8.84
C ARG A 102 -21.21 -34.43 -9.11
N LYS A 103 -21.31 -35.29 -10.12
CA LYS A 103 -22.38 -36.24 -10.38
C LYS A 103 -22.82 -36.93 -9.08
N ALA A 104 -24.13 -37.03 -8.87
CA ALA A 104 -24.78 -38.14 -8.15
C ALA A 104 -25.36 -39.03 -9.27
N ALA A 105 -24.83 -40.25 -9.40
CA ALA A 105 -25.41 -41.49 -8.89
C ALA A 105 -26.57 -41.98 -9.78
#